data_AF-A0A225UZV9-F1
#
_entry.id   AF-A0A225UZV9-F1
#
_cell.length_a   1.000
_cell.length_b   1.000
_cell.length_c   1.000
_cell.angle_alpha   90.00
_cell.angle_beta   90.00
_cell.angle_gamma   90.00
#
_symmetry.space_group_name_H-M   'P 1'
#
loop_
_entity.id
_entity.type
_entity.pdbx_description
1 polymer ?
#
loop_
_entity_poly.entity_id
_entity_poly.type
_entity_poly.pdbx_seq_one_letter_code
_entity_poly.pdbx_strand_id
1 'polypeptide(L)' 'MRMFGLLYGETHAVLKVFVSNLVRDAIVYSEHSNRKTITVMDVIFALKRQGRTLYGFESCTP' A
#
# COMPACT_ATOMS: atom_id res chain seq x y z
N MET A 1 25.28 -6.51 23.75
CA MET A 1 23.84 -6.19 23.55
C MET A 1 23.57 -6.05 22.06
N ARG A 2 23.18 -7.13 21.37
CA ARG A 2 22.90 -7.18 19.91
C ARG A 2 21.42 -7.53 19.64
N MET A 3 20.53 -6.98 20.45
CA MET A 3 19.09 -7.26 20.34
C MET A 3 18.41 -6.24 19.41
N PHE A 4 18.74 -4.95 19.53
CA PHE A 4 18.08 -3.88 18.78
C PHE A 4 18.47 -3.81 17.29
N GLY A 5 19.66 -4.26 16.91
CA GLY A 5 20.10 -4.22 15.51
C GLY A 5 19.35 -5.20 14.60
N LEU A 6 18.96 -6.37 15.13
CA LEU A 6 18.13 -7.34 14.40
C LEU A 6 16.68 -6.84 14.28
N LEU A 7 16.13 -6.28 15.36
CA LEU A 7 14.76 -5.77 15.39
C LEU A 7 14.50 -4.64 14.36
N TYR A 8 15.44 -3.70 14.17
CA TYR A 8 15.30 -2.68 13.11
C TYR A 8 15.32 -3.31 11.72
N GLY A 9 16.18 -4.30 11.48
CA GLY A 9 16.23 -5.01 10.19
C GLY A 9 14.94 -5.79 9.90
N GLU A 10 14.44 -6.52 10.89
CA GLU A 10 13.22 -7.34 10.79
C GLU A 10 11.98 -6.48 10.57
N THR A 11 11.81 -5.39 11.33
CA THR A 11 10.68 -4.47 11.17
C THR A 11 10.74 -3.72 9.84
N HIS A 12 11.93 -3.29 9.39
CA HIS A 12 12.10 -2.67 8.07
C HIS A 12 11.80 -3.64 6.93
N ALA A 13 12.14 -4.93 7.08
CA ALA A 13 11.82 -5.94 6.08
C ALA A 13 10.30 -6.09 5.90
N VAL A 14 9.54 -6.14 7.01
CA VAL A 14 8.08 -6.21 6.98
C VAL A 14 7.46 -4.98 6.32
N LEU A 15 7.95 -3.78 6.67
CA LEU A 15 7.47 -2.53 6.06
C LEU A 15 7.74 -2.50 4.54
N LYS A 16 8.91 -2.97 4.11
CA LYS A 16 9.29 -3.03 2.70
C LYS A 16 8.39 -3.99 1.92
N VAL A 17 8.09 -5.16 2.49
CA VAL A 17 7.16 -6.13 1.89
C VAL A 17 5.75 -5.54 1.81
N PHE A 18 5.29 -4.86 2.86
CA PHE A 18 3.98 -4.21 2.89
C PHE A 18 3.81 -3.19 1.75
N VAL A 19 4.75 -2.25 1.61
CA VAL A 19 4.70 -1.22 0.54
C VAL A 19 4.82 -1.86 -0.85
N SER A 20 5.68 -2.88 -1.00
CA SER A 20 5.83 -3.57 -2.29
C SER A 20 4.54 -4.28 -2.72
N ASN A 21 3.81 -4.89 -1.78
CA ASN A 21 2.55 -5.55 -2.07
C ASN A 21 1.44 -4.53 -2.38
N LEU A 22 1.37 -3.43 -1.62
CA LEU A 22 0.44 -2.33 -1.85
C LEU A 22 0.60 -1.74 -3.28
N VAL A 23 1.83 -1.43 -3.68
CA VAL A 23 2.12 -0.83 -4.97
C VAL A 23 1.77 -1.79 -6.11
N ARG A 24 2.03 -3.10 -5.96
CA ARG A 24 1.63 -4.09 -6.97
C ARG A 24 0.11 -4.14 -7.15
N ASP A 25 -0.66 -4.17 -6.06
CA ASP A 25 -2.11 -4.16 -6.14
C ASP A 25 -2.62 -2.84 -6.78
N ALA A 26 -2.04 -1.70 -6.42
CA ALA A 26 -2.40 -0.40 -7.01
C ALA A 26 -2.07 -0.31 -8.52
N ILE A 27 -0.95 -0.90 -8.96
CA ILE A 27 -0.58 -0.98 -10.38
C ILE A 27 -1.62 -1.81 -11.14
N VAL A 28 -2.03 -2.97 -10.63
CA VAL A 28 -3.05 -3.81 -11.27
C VAL A 28 -4.37 -3.04 -11.47
N TYR A 29 -4.77 -2.22 -10.49
CA TYR A 29 -5.96 -1.36 -10.62
C TYR A 29 -5.79 -0.23 -11.64
N SER A 30 -4.63 0.42 -11.66
CA SER A 30 -4.31 1.46 -12.64
C SER A 30 -4.26 0.90 -14.07
N GLU A 31 -3.68 -0.30 -14.24
CA GLU A 31 -3.62 -1.02 -15.52
C GLU A 31 -5.01 -1.46 -15.97
N HIS A 32 -5.87 -1.93 -15.07
CA HIS A 32 -7.26 -2.26 -15.38
C HIS A 32 -8.02 -1.05 -15.94
N SER A 33 -7.75 0.15 -15.43
CA SER A 33 -8.36 1.39 -15.93
C SER A 33 -7.67 1.96 -17.17
N ASN A 34 -6.66 1.29 -17.73
CA ASN A 34 -5.84 1.78 -18.86
C ASN A 34 -5.16 3.14 -18.59
N ARG A 35 -4.91 3.47 -17.33
CA ARG A 35 -4.29 4.74 -16.89
C ARG A 35 -2.81 4.51 -16.61
N LYS A 36 -1.95 5.42 -17.09
CA LYS A 36 -0.50 5.44 -16.78
C LYS A 36 -0.17 6.10 -15.44
N THR A 37 -1.16 6.70 -14.79
CA THR A 37 -0.99 7.46 -13.54
C THR A 37 -1.79 6.79 -12.44
N ILE A 38 -1.10 6.35 -11.39
CA ILE A 38 -1.72 5.78 -10.20
C ILE A 38 -2.41 6.92 -9.45
N THR A 39 -3.71 6.78 -9.21
CA THR A 39 -4.49 7.74 -8.42
C THR A 39 -4.60 7.28 -6.97
N VAL A 40 -4.93 8.22 -6.07
CA VAL A 40 -5.17 7.91 -4.66
C VAL A 40 -6.28 6.87 -4.49
N MET A 41 -7.27 6.86 -5.40
CA MET A 41 -8.35 5.87 -5.41
C MET A 41 -7.84 4.45 -5.65
N ASP A 42 -6.91 4.25 -6.57
CA ASP A 42 -6.32 2.94 -6.85
C ASP A 42 -5.59 2.39 -5.62
N VAL A 43 -4.95 3.28 -4.85
CA VAL A 43 -4.30 2.94 -3.57
C VAL A 43 -5.33 2.61 -2.49
N ILE A 44 -6.41 3.38 -2.37
CA ILE A 44 -7.50 3.11 -1.41
C ILE A 44 -8.18 1.77 -1.73
N PHE A 45 -8.41 1.47 -3.01
CA PHE A 45 -8.99 0.19 -3.43
C PHE A 45 -8.05 -0.99 -3.17
N ALA A 46 -6.75 -0.83 -3.42
CA ALA A 46 -5.74 -1.82 -3.05
C ALA A 46 -5.70 -2.06 -1.52
N LEU A 47 -5.77 -0.99 -0.73
CA LEU A 47 -5.83 -1.05 0.73
C LEU A 47 -7.09 -1.76 1.24
N LYS A 48 -8.25 -1.43 0.66
CA LYS A 48 -9.54 -2.06 1.00
C LYS A 48 -9.52 -3.57 0.72
N ARG A 49 -8.88 -4.01 -0.36
CA ARG A 49 -8.68 -5.43 -0.68
C ARG A 49 -7.76 -6.13 0.34
N GLN A 50 -6.76 -5.44 0.86
CA GLN A 50 -5.88 -5.94 1.92
C GLN A 50 -6.51 -5.85 3.33
N GLY A 51 -7.80 -5.48 3.45
CA GLY A 51 -8.51 -5.36 4.71
C GLY A 51 -8.08 -4.18 5.58
N ARG A 52 -7.41 -3.18 4.99
CA ARG A 52 -6.91 -1.99 5.68
C ARG A 52 -7.65 -0.78 5.15
N THR A 53 -8.57 -0.23 5.94
CA THR A 53 -9.32 0.97 5.54
C THR A 53 -8.59 2.22 6.03
N LEU A 54 -8.27 3.12 5.10
CA LEU A 54 -7.70 4.43 5.42
C LEU A 54 -8.84 5.42 5.69
N TYR A 55 -9.14 5.65 6.98
CA TYR A 55 -10.20 6.57 7.41
C TYR A 55 -9.87 8.01 7.01
N GLY A 56 -10.87 8.76 6.53
CA GLY A 56 -10.73 10.19 6.17
C GLY A 56 -10.45 10.49 4.70
N PHE A 57 -10.40 9.48 3.83
CA PHE A 57 -10.31 9.65 2.37
C PHE A 57 -11.63 9.39 1.62
N GLU A 58 -12.70 9.12 2.36
CA GLU A 58 -14.03 8.73 1.84
C GLU A 58 -14.89 9.90 1.33
N SER A 59 -14.43 11.16 1.47
CA SER A 59 -15.19 12.34 1.08
C SER A 59 -14.79 12.95 -0.27
N CYS A 60 -13.89 12.32 -1.03
CA CYS A 60 -13.45 12.83 -2.33
C CYS A 60 -13.52 11.74 -3.38
N THR A 61 -14.74 11.33 -3.73
CA THR A 61 -15.02 10.56 -4.94
C THR A 61 -15.88 11.42 -5.86
N PRO A 62 -15.49 11.61 -7.14
CA PRO A 62 -16.33 12.28 -8.13
C PRO A 62 -17.57 11.45 -8.50
#